data_AF-A0A2N9NP90-F1
#
_entry.id   AF-A0A2N9NP90-F1
#
_cell.length_a   1.000
_cell.length_b   1.000
_cell.length_c   1.000
_cell.angle_alpha   90.00
_cell.angle_beta   90.00
_cell.angle_gamma   90.00
#
_symmetry.space_group_name_H-M   'P 1'
#
loop_
_entity.id
_entity.type
_entity.pdbx_description
1 polymer ?
#
loop_
_entity_poly.entity_id
_entity_poly.type
_entity_poly.pdbx_seq_one_letter_code
_entity_poly.pdbx_strand_id
1 'polypeptide(L)'
;MSRGGFIINRLVGLACEAIGDTPLSRLAPKLNREEARPVIAELERIDAAGVTWEEVRHNEKRFFWYQLRQGFNPITWAMTRWQRRRSLRQAAPRHKRVIAHERLLAVELALRCYESEQARAPMGLEQLVPQYLQQVPLDPFSGRPVIYRPRGTNWLVYSVGEDGVDDGGKRVGRSVSGTVTKGELFYDSPY
;
A
#
# COMPACT_ATOMS: atom_id res chain seq x y z
N MET A 1 -13.11 -22.94 11.44
CA MET A 1 -12.57 -22.38 10.19
C MET A 1 -13.61 -21.41 9.62
N SER A 2 -13.23 -20.18 9.32
CA SER A 2 -14.15 -19.16 8.79
C SER A 2 -14.78 -19.63 7.46
N ARG A 3 -16.05 -19.30 7.24
CA ARG A 3 -16.80 -19.65 6.01
C ARG A 3 -16.37 -18.80 4.79
N GLY A 4 -15.42 -17.88 4.95
CA GLY A 4 -14.94 -16.97 3.91
C GLY A 4 -13.60 -17.40 3.31
N GLY A 5 -13.39 -17.08 2.03
CA GLY A 5 -12.10 -17.29 1.35
C GLY A 5 -10.99 -16.37 1.87
N PHE A 6 -9.75 -16.64 1.49
CA PHE A 6 -8.56 -15.89 1.90
C PHE A 6 -8.56 -14.44 1.41
N ILE A 7 -9.27 -14.15 0.31
CA ILE A 7 -9.50 -12.77 -0.14
C ILE A 7 -10.27 -11.96 0.93
N ILE A 8 -11.30 -12.56 1.53
CA ILE A 8 -12.12 -11.88 2.55
C ILE A 8 -11.27 -11.57 3.78
N ASN A 9 -10.46 -12.53 4.23
CA ASN A 9 -9.55 -12.31 5.35
C ASN A 9 -8.56 -11.18 5.05
N ARG A 10 -7.99 -11.12 3.83
CA ARG A 10 -7.12 -10.00 3.45
C ARG A 10 -7.87 -8.68 3.44
N LEU A 11 -9.09 -8.63 2.90
CA LEU A 11 -9.92 -7.42 2.88
C LEU A 11 -10.22 -6.90 4.29
N VAL A 12 -10.45 -7.80 5.26
CA VAL A 12 -10.62 -7.41 6.67
C VAL A 12 -9.32 -6.82 7.22
N GLY A 13 -8.18 -7.46 6.96
CA GLY A 13 -6.86 -6.91 7.35
C GLY A 13 -6.61 -5.52 6.76
N LEU A 14 -6.92 -5.34 5.47
CA LEU A 14 -6.81 -4.04 4.79
C LEU A 14 -7.69 -2.97 5.45
N ALA A 15 -8.88 -3.35 5.93
CA ALA A 15 -9.75 -2.42 6.65
C ALA A 15 -9.16 -2.02 8.00
N CYS A 16 -8.53 -2.94 8.74
CA CYS A 16 -7.83 -2.62 9.97
C CYS A 16 -6.62 -1.70 9.73
N GLU A 17 -5.82 -1.97 8.69
CA GLU A 17 -4.69 -1.13 8.27
C GLU A 17 -5.18 0.29 7.92
N ALA A 18 -6.26 0.42 7.13
CA ALA A 18 -6.85 1.70 6.77
C ALA A 18 -7.34 2.54 7.97
N ILE A 19 -7.91 1.88 8.99
CA ILE A 19 -8.35 2.54 10.23
C ILE A 19 -7.15 3.13 10.97
N GLY A 20 -6.00 2.42 10.99
CA GLY A 20 -4.77 2.89 11.63
C GLY A 20 -4.02 3.95 10.82
N ASP A 21 -4.08 3.89 9.49
CA ASP A 21 -3.33 4.80 8.62
C ASP A 21 -3.83 6.25 8.67
N THR A 22 -5.15 6.45 8.76
CA THR A 22 -5.77 7.78 8.79
C THR A 22 -5.25 8.68 9.94
N PRO A 23 -5.21 8.21 11.22
CA PRO A 23 -4.61 9.01 12.28
C PRO A 23 -3.09 9.13 12.15
N LEU A 24 -2.39 8.11 11.64
CA LEU A 24 -0.94 8.15 11.47
C LEU A 24 -0.50 9.21 10.44
N SER A 25 -1.17 9.29 9.29
CA SER A 25 -0.86 10.30 8.26
C SER A 25 -1.10 11.73 8.77
N ARG A 26 -2.07 11.94 9.67
CA ARG A 26 -2.30 13.24 10.33
C ARG A 26 -1.27 13.57 11.41
N LEU A 27 -0.71 12.55 12.05
CA LEU A 27 0.34 12.71 13.06
C LEU A 27 1.71 12.89 12.45
N ALA A 28 2.00 12.28 11.29
CA ALA A 28 3.31 12.30 10.65
C ALA A 28 3.95 13.70 10.56
N PRO A 29 3.22 14.79 10.24
CA PRO A 29 3.83 16.11 10.21
C PRO A 29 4.21 16.72 11.56
N LYS A 30 3.70 16.14 12.66
CA LYS A 30 3.87 16.64 14.02
C LYS A 30 4.93 15.85 14.81
N LEU A 31 5.33 14.69 14.32
CA LEU A 31 6.32 13.85 14.99
C LEU A 31 7.69 14.50 14.93
N ASN A 32 8.40 14.47 16.06
CA ASN A 32 9.81 14.81 16.08
C ASN A 32 10.66 13.63 15.59
N ARG A 33 11.97 13.85 15.36
CA ARG A 33 12.88 12.82 14.84
C ARG A 33 13.02 11.58 15.75
N GLU A 34 12.92 11.76 17.07
CA GLU A 34 13.08 10.68 18.04
C GLU A 34 11.83 9.79 18.09
N GLU A 35 10.66 10.39 17.87
CA GLU A 35 9.37 9.69 17.74
C GLU A 35 9.19 9.05 16.36
N ALA A 36 9.69 9.68 15.30
CA ALA A 36 9.53 9.19 13.94
C ALA A 36 10.37 7.94 13.64
N ARG A 37 11.59 7.84 14.18
CA ARG A 37 12.48 6.68 14.00
C ARG A 37 11.84 5.33 14.37
N PRO A 38 11.24 5.13 15.56
CA PRO A 38 10.59 3.87 15.89
C PRO A 38 9.35 3.60 15.02
N VAL A 39 8.63 4.64 14.60
CA VAL A 39 7.49 4.49 13.68
C VAL A 39 7.94 4.00 12.31
N ILE A 40 9.03 4.54 11.76
CA ILE A 40 9.61 4.09 10.49
C ILE A 40 10.01 2.61 10.59
N ALA A 41 10.73 2.22 11.64
CA ALA A 41 11.15 0.85 11.85
C ALA A 41 9.96 -0.12 11.95
N GLU A 42 8.89 0.29 12.61
CA GLU A 42 7.67 -0.51 12.74
C GLU A 42 6.91 -0.63 11.41
N LEU A 43 6.85 0.45 10.62
CA LEU A 43 6.27 0.40 9.27
C LEU A 43 7.05 -0.54 8.35
N GLU A 44 8.39 -0.49 8.37
CA GLU A 44 9.23 -1.42 7.61
C GLU A 44 9.04 -2.88 8.08
N ARG A 45 8.86 -3.09 9.39
CA ARG A 45 8.57 -4.41 9.95
C ARG A 45 7.21 -4.93 9.49
N ILE A 46 6.19 -4.08 9.45
CA ILE A 46 4.84 -4.42 8.97
C ILE A 46 4.89 -4.78 7.47
N ASP A 47 5.56 -3.97 6.64
CA ASP A 47 5.70 -4.23 5.21
C ASP A 47 6.46 -5.54 4.94
N ALA A 48 7.57 -5.77 5.65
CA ALA A 48 8.38 -6.98 5.50
C ALA A 48 7.66 -8.26 6.00
N ALA A 49 6.86 -8.17 7.05
CA ALA A 49 6.05 -9.28 7.57
C ALA A 49 4.70 -9.44 6.83
N GLY A 50 4.37 -8.53 5.93
CA GLY A 50 3.09 -8.47 5.25
C GLY A 50 2.83 -9.66 4.33
N VAL A 51 1.57 -10.09 4.26
CA VAL A 51 1.16 -11.18 3.35
C VAL A 51 1.18 -10.69 1.91
N THR A 52 1.92 -11.42 1.05
CA THR A 52 2.01 -11.08 -0.38
C THR A 52 0.69 -11.36 -1.11
N TRP A 53 0.40 -10.58 -2.15
CA TRP A 53 -0.78 -10.83 -2.99
C TRP A 53 -0.79 -12.22 -3.62
N GLU A 54 0.40 -12.75 -3.97
CA GLU A 54 0.54 -14.07 -4.58
C GLU A 54 0.16 -15.18 -3.61
N GLU A 55 0.56 -15.05 -2.35
CA GLU A 55 0.16 -15.96 -1.29
C GLU A 55 -1.36 -15.94 -1.09
N VAL A 56 -1.99 -14.77 -1.04
CA VAL A 56 -3.46 -14.65 -0.95
C VAL A 56 -4.13 -15.37 -2.13
N ARG A 57 -3.65 -15.13 -3.36
CA ARG A 57 -4.19 -15.78 -4.57
C ARG A 57 -4.01 -17.30 -4.56
N HIS A 58 -2.86 -17.77 -4.09
CA HIS A 58 -2.54 -19.19 -4.01
C HIS A 58 -3.41 -19.90 -2.98
N ASN A 59 -3.56 -19.32 -1.79
CA ASN A 59 -4.40 -19.86 -0.72
C ASN A 59 -5.88 -19.85 -1.11
N GLU A 60 -6.35 -18.79 -1.80
CA GLU A 60 -7.70 -18.75 -2.36
C GLU A 60 -7.94 -19.86 -3.39
N LYS A 61 -6.96 -20.13 -4.27
CA LYS A 61 -7.06 -21.22 -5.25
C LYS A 61 -7.14 -22.58 -4.56
N ARG A 62 -6.34 -22.81 -3.51
CA ARG A 62 -6.39 -24.04 -2.70
C ARG A 62 -7.74 -24.22 -2.02
N PHE A 63 -8.26 -23.17 -1.40
CA PHE A 63 -9.58 -23.17 -0.77
C PHE A 63 -10.70 -23.50 -1.77
N PHE A 64 -10.65 -22.89 -2.95
CA PHE A 64 -11.60 -23.19 -4.03
C PHE A 64 -11.59 -24.67 -4.43
N TRP A 65 -10.40 -25.27 -4.62
CA TRP A 65 -10.29 -26.69 -4.95
C TRP A 65 -10.77 -27.61 -3.83
N TYR A 66 -10.52 -27.24 -2.57
CA TYR A 66 -11.04 -27.97 -1.42
C TYR A 66 -12.58 -27.96 -1.39
N GLN A 67 -13.20 -26.80 -1.65
CA GLN A 67 -14.66 -26.66 -1.67
C GLN A 67 -15.31 -27.50 -2.79
N LEU A 68 -14.67 -27.57 -3.97
CA LEU A 68 -15.15 -28.42 -5.07
C LEU A 68 -15.07 -29.92 -4.79
N ARG A 69 -14.09 -30.35 -3.98
CA ARG A 69 -13.98 -31.76 -3.56
C ARG A 69 -15.08 -32.20 -2.59
N GLN A 70 -15.72 -31.27 -1.90
CA GLN A 70 -16.84 -31.58 -1.00
C GLN A 70 -18.19 -31.72 -1.71
N GLY A 71 -18.26 -31.42 -3.02
CA GLY A 71 -19.46 -31.62 -3.83
C GLY A 71 -19.40 -30.82 -5.13
N PHE A 72 -19.52 -31.51 -6.27
CA PHE A 72 -19.51 -30.86 -7.58
C PHE A 72 -20.94 -30.56 -8.04
N ASN A 73 -21.32 -29.28 -8.06
CA ASN A 73 -22.50 -28.79 -8.74
C ASN A 73 -22.06 -27.76 -9.81
N PRO A 74 -22.47 -27.91 -11.08
CA PRO A 74 -21.97 -27.06 -12.17
C PRO A 74 -22.40 -25.59 -12.04
N ILE A 75 -23.57 -25.32 -11.44
CA ILE A 75 -24.08 -23.97 -11.19
C ILE A 75 -23.26 -23.29 -10.09
N THR A 76 -23.02 -24.00 -8.97
CA THR A 76 -22.19 -23.46 -7.87
C THR A 76 -20.76 -23.25 -8.36
N TRP A 77 -20.20 -24.18 -9.14
CA TRP A 77 -18.89 -24.04 -9.75
C TRP A 77 -18.78 -22.78 -10.63
N ALA A 78 -19.75 -22.54 -11.52
CA ALA A 78 -19.77 -21.37 -12.40
C ALA A 78 -19.89 -20.06 -11.61
N MET A 79 -20.81 -20.00 -10.63
CA MET A 79 -21.00 -18.83 -9.77
C MET A 79 -19.76 -18.53 -8.93
N THR A 80 -19.17 -19.52 -8.28
CA THR A 80 -17.96 -19.33 -7.46
C THR A 80 -16.77 -18.90 -8.33
N ARG A 81 -16.63 -19.44 -9.55
CA ARG A 81 -15.58 -19.00 -10.48
C ARG A 81 -15.75 -17.54 -10.89
N TRP A 82 -16.99 -17.10 -11.13
CA TRP A 82 -17.30 -15.71 -11.49
C TRP A 82 -17.09 -14.76 -10.31
N GLN A 83 -17.63 -15.09 -9.14
CA GLN A 83 -17.43 -14.34 -7.90
C GLN A 83 -15.94 -14.21 -7.55
N ARG A 84 -15.17 -15.32 -7.60
CA ARG A 84 -13.72 -15.31 -7.36
C ARG A 84 -12.99 -14.36 -8.30
N ARG A 85 -13.30 -14.39 -9.60
CA ARG A 85 -12.68 -13.47 -10.58
C ARG A 85 -12.98 -12.02 -10.24
N ARG A 86 -14.23 -11.70 -9.89
CA ARG A 86 -14.65 -10.34 -9.52
C ARG A 86 -13.97 -9.89 -8.21
N SER A 87 -13.98 -10.74 -7.18
CA SER A 87 -13.36 -10.44 -5.89
C SER A 87 -11.85 -10.24 -6.01
N LEU A 88 -11.16 -11.07 -6.81
CA LEU A 88 -9.73 -10.89 -7.09
C LEU A 88 -9.42 -9.55 -7.76
N ARG A 89 -10.23 -9.16 -8.75
CA ARG A 89 -10.05 -7.87 -9.46
C ARG A 89 -10.24 -6.66 -8.55
N GLN A 90 -11.16 -6.75 -7.59
CA GLN A 90 -11.45 -5.65 -6.67
C GLN A 90 -10.47 -5.59 -5.48
N ALA A 91 -9.97 -6.73 -5.02
CA ALA A 91 -9.11 -6.80 -3.83
C ALA A 91 -7.63 -6.51 -4.15
N ALA A 92 -7.15 -6.82 -5.35
CA ALA A 92 -5.76 -6.54 -5.73
C ALA A 92 -5.37 -5.04 -5.67
N PRO A 93 -6.14 -4.09 -6.26
CA PRO A 93 -5.77 -2.67 -6.17
C PRO A 93 -5.85 -2.15 -4.74
N ARG A 94 -6.84 -2.58 -3.95
CA ARG A 94 -6.93 -2.24 -2.52
C ARG A 94 -5.70 -2.69 -1.74
N HIS A 95 -5.23 -3.91 -2.00
CA HIS A 95 -4.02 -4.43 -1.37
C HIS A 95 -2.77 -3.60 -1.73
N LYS A 96 -2.60 -3.28 -3.02
CA LYS A 96 -1.49 -2.43 -3.46
C LYS A 96 -1.56 -1.02 -2.86
N ARG A 97 -2.77 -0.46 -2.73
CA ARG A 97 -2.98 0.87 -2.16
C ARG A 97 -2.47 0.94 -0.73
N VAL A 98 -2.78 -0.05 0.11
CA VAL A 98 -2.30 -0.06 1.51
C VAL A 98 -0.79 -0.13 1.60
N ILE A 99 -0.18 -1.05 0.85
CA ILE A 99 1.28 -1.17 0.80
C ILE A 99 1.92 0.14 0.31
N ALA A 100 1.33 0.79 -0.70
CA ALA A 100 1.83 2.08 -1.18
C ALA A 100 1.75 3.14 -0.08
N HIS A 101 0.64 3.22 0.65
CA HIS A 101 0.46 4.15 1.77
C HIS A 101 1.50 3.93 2.88
N GLU A 102 1.66 2.70 3.35
CA GLU A 102 2.62 2.36 4.41
C GLU A 102 4.06 2.73 4.01
N ARG A 103 4.46 2.40 2.78
CA ARG A 103 5.78 2.74 2.23
C ARG A 103 5.98 4.24 2.05
N LEU A 104 4.97 4.94 1.53
CA LEU A 104 5.03 6.40 1.37
C LEU A 104 5.11 7.12 2.71
N LEU A 105 4.38 6.63 3.72
CA LEU A 105 4.43 7.15 5.08
C LEU A 105 5.82 6.98 5.71
N ALA A 106 6.42 5.79 5.56
CA ALA A 106 7.79 5.53 6.03
C ALA A 106 8.80 6.48 5.36
N VAL A 107 8.71 6.67 4.04
CA VAL A 107 9.59 7.59 3.31
C VAL A 107 9.37 9.04 3.72
N GLU A 108 8.12 9.48 3.89
CA GLU A 108 7.80 10.83 4.33
C GLU A 108 8.37 11.13 5.72
N LEU A 109 8.25 10.19 6.65
CA LEU A 109 8.85 10.31 7.98
C LEU A 109 10.39 10.35 7.90
N ALA A 110 11.00 9.51 7.06
CA ALA A 110 12.44 9.48 6.86
C ALA A 110 12.97 10.81 6.27
N LEU A 111 12.24 11.39 5.30
CA LEU A 111 12.56 12.68 4.71
C LEU A 111 12.54 13.81 5.76
N ARG A 112 11.53 13.82 6.63
CA ARG A 112 11.42 14.78 7.74
C ARG A 112 12.54 14.62 8.75
N CYS A 113 12.89 13.39 9.09
CA CYS A 113 14.05 13.11 9.96
C CYS A 113 15.35 13.64 9.34
N TYR A 114 15.56 13.40 8.05
CA TYR A 114 16.74 13.89 7.33
C TYR A 114 16.78 15.42 7.32
N GLU A 115 15.68 16.08 6.97
CA GLU A 115 15.60 17.53 6.93
C GLU A 115 15.85 18.14 8.32
N SER A 116 15.29 17.54 9.38
CA SER A 116 15.50 17.99 10.76
C SER A 116 16.95 17.88 11.21
N GLU A 117 17.72 16.93 10.70
CA GLU A 117 19.13 16.72 11.07
C GLU A 117 20.11 17.49 10.19
N GLN A 118 19.80 17.66 8.90
CA GLN A 118 20.70 18.23 7.90
C GLN A 118 20.35 19.68 7.51
N ALA A 119 19.21 20.19 8.01
CA ALA A 119 18.62 21.49 7.64
C ALA A 119 18.40 21.67 6.11
N ARG A 120 18.34 20.57 5.36
CA ARG A 120 18.10 20.54 3.92
C ARG A 120 17.35 19.27 3.53
N ALA A 121 16.53 19.34 2.49
CA ALA A 121 15.96 18.17 1.85
C ALA A 121 17.05 17.35 1.12
N PRO A 122 16.94 16.02 1.07
CA PRO A 122 17.89 15.20 0.33
C PRO A 122 17.74 15.43 -1.19
N MET A 123 18.82 15.21 -1.93
CA MET A 123 18.81 15.26 -3.40
C MET A 123 18.16 14.02 -4.02
N GLY A 124 18.13 12.90 -3.28
CA GLY A 124 17.55 11.63 -3.70
C GLY A 124 17.25 10.72 -2.51
N LEU A 125 16.39 9.71 -2.73
CA LEU A 125 15.96 8.78 -1.67
C LEU A 125 17.09 7.90 -1.17
N GLU A 126 18.15 7.72 -1.97
CA GLU A 126 19.32 6.93 -1.62
C GLU A 126 20.06 7.51 -0.40
N GLN A 127 19.94 8.82 -0.16
CA GLN A 127 20.54 9.48 1.01
C GLN A 127 19.83 9.16 2.32
N LEU A 128 18.62 8.56 2.25
CA LEU A 128 17.89 8.11 3.43
C LEU A 128 18.38 6.75 3.93
N VAL A 129 19.12 6.01 3.09
CA VAL A 129 19.61 4.66 3.37
C VAL A 129 21.09 4.70 3.77
N PRO A 130 21.54 3.91 4.76
CA PRO A 130 20.76 3.03 5.64
C PRO A 130 20.28 3.71 6.94
N GLN A 131 20.52 5.02 7.11
CA GLN A 131 20.37 5.71 8.39
C GLN A 131 18.91 5.89 8.85
N TYR A 132 17.99 6.10 7.92
CA TYR A 132 16.57 6.34 8.20
C TYR A 132 15.68 5.24 7.64
N LEU A 133 16.05 4.64 6.50
CA LEU A 133 15.37 3.50 5.88
C LEU A 133 16.38 2.37 5.64
N GLN A 134 15.93 1.12 5.73
CA GLN A 134 16.76 -0.04 5.40
C GLN A 134 17.06 -0.12 3.89
N GLN A 135 16.08 0.26 3.07
CA GLN A 135 16.21 0.34 1.62
C GLN A 135 15.19 1.32 1.04
N VAL A 136 15.41 1.77 -0.20
CA VAL A 136 14.40 2.58 -0.91
C VAL A 136 13.21 1.67 -1.26
N PRO A 137 11.99 1.97 -0.77
CA PRO A 137 10.84 1.12 -1.02
C PRO A 137 10.36 1.22 -2.47
N LEU A 138 9.92 0.09 -3.00
CA LEU A 138 9.32 0.01 -4.32
C LEU A 138 7.82 0.35 -4.25
N ASP A 139 7.34 1.07 -5.24
CA ASP A 139 5.92 1.30 -5.46
C ASP A 139 5.23 -0.02 -5.92
N PRO A 140 4.20 -0.51 -5.23
CA PRO A 140 3.51 -1.76 -5.58
C PRO A 140 2.70 -1.67 -6.90
N PHE A 141 2.45 -0.47 -7.42
CA PHE A 141 1.77 -0.30 -8.71
C PHE A 141 2.74 -0.42 -9.89
N SER A 142 3.85 0.31 -9.88
CA SER A 142 4.84 0.30 -10.96
C SER A 142 5.95 -0.76 -10.82
N GLY A 143 6.22 -1.25 -9.60
CA GLY A 143 7.36 -2.12 -9.30
C GLY A 143 8.72 -1.41 -9.30
N ARG A 144 8.74 -0.08 -9.41
CA ARG A 144 9.93 0.79 -9.38
C ARG A 144 10.00 1.51 -8.04
N PRO A 145 11.14 2.14 -7.66
CA PRO A 145 11.18 3.00 -6.48
C PRO A 145 10.05 4.05 -6.49
N VAL A 146 9.53 4.39 -5.31
CA VAL A 146 8.57 5.50 -5.18
C VAL A 146 9.14 6.79 -5.76
N ILE A 147 8.29 7.63 -6.33
CA ILE A 147 8.74 8.82 -7.05
C ILE A 147 9.00 9.93 -6.05
N TYR A 148 10.24 10.42 -6.02
CA TYR A 148 10.66 11.57 -5.22
C TYR A 148 10.99 12.75 -6.13
N ARG A 149 10.47 13.94 -5.80
CA ARG A 149 10.78 15.19 -6.50
C ARG A 149 11.04 16.30 -5.49
N PRO A 150 12.31 16.74 -5.32
CA PRO A 150 12.62 17.90 -4.48
C PRO A 150 12.05 19.19 -5.09
N ARG A 151 11.59 20.11 -4.24
CA ARG A 151 11.01 21.41 -4.60
C ARG A 151 11.47 22.49 -3.60
N GLY A 152 12.72 22.93 -3.73
CA GLY A 152 13.30 23.93 -2.82
C GLY A 152 13.42 23.37 -1.40
N THR A 153 12.73 23.99 -0.44
CA THR A 153 12.67 23.55 0.97
C THR A 153 11.54 22.55 1.23
N ASN A 154 10.94 21.99 0.19
CA ASN A 154 9.88 20.99 0.29
C ASN A 154 10.11 19.89 -0.74
N TRP A 155 9.29 18.85 -0.74
CA TRP A 155 9.37 17.76 -1.70
C TRP A 155 8.00 17.18 -2.02
N LEU A 156 7.96 16.38 -3.07
CA LEU A 156 6.86 15.48 -3.35
C LEU A 156 7.38 14.06 -3.28
N VAL A 157 6.64 13.20 -2.58
CA VAL A 157 6.83 11.75 -2.62
C VAL A 157 5.47 11.10 -2.92
N TYR A 158 5.42 10.26 -3.95
CA TYR A 158 4.17 9.63 -4.38
C TYR A 158 4.38 8.32 -5.15
N SER A 159 3.30 7.55 -5.24
CA SER A 159 3.14 6.39 -6.11
C SER A 159 2.29 6.76 -7.33
N VAL A 160 2.55 6.12 -8.48
CA VAL A 160 1.76 6.34 -9.71
C VAL A 160 0.30 5.91 -9.58
N GLY A 161 -0.07 5.17 -8.53
CA GLY A 161 -1.46 4.79 -8.29
C GLY A 161 -1.99 3.71 -9.25
N GLU A 162 -3.32 3.54 -9.24
CA GLU A 162 -4.00 2.41 -9.89
C GLU A 162 -3.95 2.45 -11.42
N ASP A 163 -3.85 3.63 -12.02
CA ASP A 163 -3.74 3.79 -13.47
C ASP A 163 -2.32 3.52 -13.99
N GLY A 164 -1.32 3.57 -13.11
CA GLY A 164 0.08 3.32 -13.45
C GLY A 164 0.74 4.47 -14.23
N VAL A 165 0.11 5.65 -14.27
CA VAL A 165 0.57 6.80 -15.06
C VAL A 165 1.13 7.87 -14.11
N ASP A 166 2.34 8.35 -14.40
CA ASP A 166 2.88 9.53 -13.72
C ASP A 166 2.31 10.79 -14.39
N ASP A 167 1.32 11.42 -13.74
CA ASP A 167 0.71 12.69 -14.15
C ASP A 167 1.39 13.91 -13.52
N GLY A 168 2.58 13.71 -12.95
CA GLY A 168 3.45 14.75 -12.40
C GLY A 168 3.22 15.08 -10.92
N GLY A 169 2.59 14.19 -10.16
CA GLY A 169 2.21 14.38 -8.77
C GLY A 169 0.83 15.02 -8.64
N LYS A 170 -0.11 14.72 -9.54
CA LYS A 170 -1.50 15.17 -9.39
C LYS A 170 -2.20 14.25 -8.39
N ARG A 171 -2.90 14.82 -7.42
CA ARG A 171 -3.57 13.98 -6.42
C ARG A 171 -4.68 13.16 -7.08
N VAL A 172 -4.84 11.93 -6.60
CA VAL A 172 -6.00 11.09 -6.90
C VAL A 172 -7.30 11.90 -6.74
N GLY A 173 -8.10 11.94 -7.81
CA GLY A 173 -9.46 12.48 -7.76
C GLY A 173 -10.40 11.58 -6.97
N ARG A 174 -11.54 12.11 -6.49
CA ARG A 174 -12.53 11.31 -5.76
C ARG A 174 -12.98 10.11 -6.62
N SER A 175 -12.70 8.89 -6.17
CA SER A 175 -13.07 7.69 -6.91
C SER A 175 -14.59 7.61 -7.11
N VAL A 176 -15.01 7.47 -8.36
CA VAL A 176 -16.38 7.08 -8.69
C VAL A 176 -16.46 5.56 -8.62
N SER A 177 -17.49 5.04 -7.95
CA SER A 177 -17.66 3.59 -7.72
C SER A 177 -17.62 2.83 -9.05
N GLY A 178 -16.61 1.97 -9.22
CA GLY A 178 -16.47 1.09 -10.39
C GLY A 178 -15.51 1.54 -11.49
N THR A 179 -14.87 2.72 -11.36
CA THR A 179 -13.83 3.19 -12.30
C THR A 179 -12.43 3.07 -11.70
N VAL A 180 -11.41 2.87 -12.55
CA VAL A 180 -10.00 2.97 -12.15
C VAL A 180 -9.77 4.37 -11.58
N THR A 181 -9.20 4.42 -10.38
CA THR A 181 -8.89 5.69 -9.73
C THR A 181 -7.75 6.35 -10.48
N LYS A 182 -7.99 7.57 -11.02
CA LYS A 182 -6.98 8.33 -11.76
C LYS A 182 -6.16 9.21 -10.82
N GLY A 183 -4.86 9.25 -11.07
CA GLY A 183 -3.89 10.10 -10.39
C GLY A 183 -3.07 9.39 -9.32
N GLU A 184 -2.25 10.17 -8.64
CA GLU A 184 -1.14 9.69 -7.83
C GLU A 184 -1.47 9.64 -6.34
N LEU A 185 -0.90 8.61 -5.70
CA LEU A 185 -1.08 8.34 -4.28
C LEU A 185 0.03 9.01 -3.48
N PHE A 186 -0.39 9.80 -2.50
CA PHE A 186 0.45 10.41 -1.48
C PHE A 186 0.17 9.74 -0.13
N TYR A 187 1.09 9.88 0.84
CA TYR A 187 0.94 9.30 2.18
C TYR A 187 -0.36 9.73 2.90
N ASP A 188 -0.91 10.90 2.54
CA ASP A 188 -2.14 11.49 3.11
C ASP A 188 -3.38 11.33 2.21
N SER A 189 -3.29 10.53 1.15
CA SER A 189 -4.41 10.33 0.22
C SER A 189 -5.58 9.59 0.89
N PRO A 190 -6.84 9.93 0.57
CA PRO A 190 -7.98 9.23 1.14
C PRO A 190 -8.04 7.78 0.65
N TYR A 191 -8.52 6.89 1.53
CA TYR A 191 -8.76 5.48 1.27
C TYR A 191 -10.02 5.22 0.44
#